data_AF-A0A091FBY6-F1
#
_entry.id   AF-A0A091FBY6-F1
#
_cell.length_a   1.000
_cell.length_b   1.000
_cell.length_c   1.000
_cell.angle_alpha   90.00
_cell.angle_beta   90.00
_cell.angle_gamma   90.00
#
_symmetry.space_group_name_H-M   'P 1'
#
loop_
_entity.id
_entity.type
_entity.pdbx_description
1 polymer ?
#
loop_
_entity_poly.entity_id
_entity_poly.type
_entity_poly.pdbx_seq_one_letter_code
_entity_poly.pdbx_strand_id
1 'polypeptide(L)' 'FGLDIRTKFFAVRVVRHWNRLPREVVYVPSLEAFKARLDGALSNLV' A
#
# COMPACT_ATOMS: atom_id res chain seq x y z
N PHE A 1 -21.14 -17.97 1.44
CA PHE A 1 -21.53 -16.75 2.19
C PHE A 1 -20.52 -16.28 3.26
N GLY A 2 -19.35 -16.93 3.47
CA GLY A 2 -18.36 -16.48 4.49
C GLY A 2 -17.19 -15.60 3.99
N LEU A 3 -17.03 -15.45 2.67
CA LEU A 3 -15.89 -14.70 2.10
C LEU A 3 -16.00 -13.18 2.34
N ASP A 4 -17.23 -12.65 2.28
CA ASP A 4 -17.51 -11.21 2.46
C ASP A 4 -17.15 -10.70 3.86
N ILE A 5 -17.35 -11.54 4.88
CA ILE A 5 -17.02 -11.23 6.28
C ILE A 5 -15.50 -11.12 6.46
N ARG A 6 -14.73 -12.05 5.86
CA ARG A 6 -13.26 -12.02 5.93
C ARG A 6 -12.70 -10.78 5.24
N THR A 7 -13.20 -10.42 4.05
CA THR A 7 -12.73 -9.23 3.33
C THR A 7 -13.01 -7.95 4.12
N LYS A 8 -14.20 -7.79 4.70
CA LYS A 8 -14.54 -6.62 5.54
C LYS A 8 -13.68 -6.53 6.80
N PHE A 9 -13.43 -7.65 7.48
CA PHE A 9 -12.55 -7.68 8.64
C PHE A 9 -11.09 -7.35 8.30
N PHE A 10 -10.59 -7.87 7.18
CA PHE A 10 -9.24 -7.54 6.71
C PHE A 10 -9.11 -6.05 6.41
N ALA A 11 -10.07 -5.44 5.71
CA ALA A 11 -10.05 -4.01 5.42
C ALA A 11 -10.04 -3.16 6.71
N VAL A 12 -10.89 -3.47 7.69
CA VAL A 12 -10.93 -2.74 8.97
C VAL A 12 -9.64 -2.93 9.78
N ARG A 13 -9.07 -4.15 9.80
CA ARG A 13 -7.79 -4.43 10.47
C ARG A 13 -6.63 -3.70 9.82
N VAL A 14 -6.57 -3.69 8.48
CA VAL A 14 -5.56 -2.98 7.71
C VAL A 14 -5.67 -1.48 7.93
N VAL A 15 -6.87 -0.89 7.85
CA VAL A 15 -7.08 0.54 8.12
C VAL A 15 -6.67 0.91 9.55
N ARG A 16 -7.06 0.12 10.56
CA ARG A 16 -6.62 0.38 11.95
C ARG A 16 -5.11 0.25 12.13
N HIS A 17 -4.47 -0.69 11.44
CA HIS A 17 -3.02 -0.85 11.50
C HIS A 17 -2.30 0.31 10.79
N TRP A 18 -2.83 0.76 9.65
CA TRP A 18 -2.34 1.93 8.92
C TRP A 18 -2.42 3.22 9.75
N ASN A 19 -3.46 3.40 10.56
CA ASN A 19 -3.58 4.55 11.47
C ASN A 19 -2.58 4.54 12.64
N ARG A 20 -1.91 3.41 12.91
CA ARG A 20 -0.89 3.27 13.97
C ARG A 20 0.54 3.34 13.42
N LEU A 21 0.71 3.27 12.10
CA LEU A 21 2.01 3.45 11.47
C LEU A 21 2.28 4.94 11.30
N PRO A 22 3.51 5.42 11.56
CA PRO A 22 3.86 6.80 11.26
C PRO A 22 3.60 7.04 9.78
N ARG A 23 2.75 8.03 9.45
CA ARG A 23 2.40 8.37 8.06
C ARG A 23 3.65 8.61 7.20
N GLU A 24 4.73 9.08 7.81
CA GLU A 24 6.04 9.25 7.19
C GLU A 24 6.68 7.91 6.80
N VAL A 25 6.61 6.87 7.64
CA VAL A 25 7.13 5.52 7.36
C VAL A 25 6.19 4.73 6.42
N VAL A 26 4.96 5.17 6.22
CA VAL A 26 4.09 4.58 5.17
C VAL A 26 4.32 5.30 3.85
N TYR A 27 4.41 6.63 3.88
CA TYR A 27 4.57 7.46 2.69
C TYR A 27 5.98 7.35 2.11
N VAL A 28 7.05 7.35 2.91
CA VAL A 28 8.43 7.30 2.40
C VAL A 28 8.71 5.97 1.68
N PRO A 29 8.48 4.78 2.28
CA PRO A 29 8.67 3.50 1.58
C PRO A 29 7.71 3.30 0.41
N SER A 30 6.44 3.75 0.52
CA SER A 30 5.50 3.63 -0.61
C SER A 30 5.82 4.60 -1.75
N LEU A 31 6.28 5.80 -1.46
CA LEU A 31 6.70 6.79 -2.45
C LEU A 31 7.98 6.35 -3.13
N GLU A 32 8.97 5.86 -2.39
CA GLU A 32 10.22 5.35 -2.96
C GLU A 32 9.97 4.09 -3.81
N ALA A 33 9.13 3.16 -3.33
CA ALA A 33 8.73 2.01 -4.14
C ALA A 33 7.90 2.42 -5.38
N PHE A 34 7.06 3.45 -5.27
CA PHE A 34 6.29 3.98 -6.39
C PHE A 34 7.18 4.67 -7.42
N LYS A 35 8.13 5.50 -6.98
CA LYS A 35 9.16 6.11 -7.83
C LYS A 35 10.01 5.07 -8.51
N ALA A 36 10.49 4.04 -7.80
CA ALA A 36 11.28 2.96 -8.41
C ALA A 36 10.50 2.19 -9.49
N ARG A 37 9.19 1.98 -9.29
CA ARG A 37 8.33 1.39 -10.31
C ARG A 37 8.09 2.32 -11.50
N LEU A 38 7.93 3.62 -11.27
CA LEU A 38 7.80 4.61 -12.32
C LEU A 38 9.08 4.76 -13.13
N ASP A 39 10.23 4.85 -12.47
CA ASP A 39 11.55 4.93 -13.08
C ASP A 39 11.84 3.70 -13.93
N GLY A 40 11.55 2.50 -13.40
CA GLY A 40 11.60 1.27 -14.17
C GLY A 40 10.65 1.29 -15.38
N ALA A 41 9.41 1.75 -15.24
CA ALA A 41 8.46 1.82 -16.35
C ALA A 41 8.88 2.84 -17.42
N LEU A 42 9.42 3.99 -17.03
CA LEU A 42 9.91 5.03 -17.94
C LEU A 42 11.20 4.59 -18.64
N SER A 43 12.09 3.87 -17.97
CA SER A 43 13.29 3.31 -18.59
C SER A 43 12.97 2.24 -19.63
N ASN A 44 11.80 1.60 -19.58
CA ASN A 44 11.33 0.64 -20.58
C ASN A 44 10.63 1.32 -21.77
N LEU A 45 10.45 2.64 -21.75
CA LEU A 45 9.84 3.42 -22.83
C LEU A 45 10.88 4.02 -23.80
N VAL A 46 12.20 3.83 -23.54
CA VAL A 46 13.30 4.31 -24.39
C VAL A 46 13.76 3.27 -25.41
#